data_AF-A0AAV5WSG5-F1
#
_entry.id   AF-A0AAV5WSG5-F1
#
_cell.length_a   1.000
_cell.length_b   1.000
_cell.length_c   1.000
_cell.angle_alpha   90.00
_cell.angle_beta   90.00
_cell.angle_gamma   90.00
#
_symmetry.space_group_name_H-M   'P 1'
#
loop_
_entity.id
_entity.type
_entity.pdbx_description
1 polymer ?
#
loop_
_entity_poly.entity_id
_entity_poly.type
_entity_poly.pdbx_seq_one_letter_code
_entity_poly.pdbx_strand_id
1 'polypeptide(L)'
;FRTNSPSAMPVDNAKIDELEQFRQKAFNYSSQDKLGNVMARTFELMLNIVKDGTKGKNLSHAVQSLDMERKLALQHDNKQDLPLRDLVYGLSECFSETIQTLMKGGEKEPPTPSESVVSGAASSVKEEEPDSDAENIETPSVNNKKNN
;
A
#
# COMPACT_ATOMS: atom_id res chain seq x y z
N PHE A 1 28.38 23.77 27.47
CA PHE A 1 27.66 23.19 26.32
C PHE A 1 26.16 23.29 26.58
N ARG A 2 25.45 24.19 25.89
CA ARG A 2 23.98 24.26 25.94
C ARG A 2 23.44 23.36 24.83
N THR A 3 22.78 22.28 25.20
CA THR A 3 22.04 21.44 24.25
C THR A 3 20.77 22.18 23.85
N ASN A 4 20.68 22.63 22.59
CA ASN A 4 19.41 23.07 22.03
C ASN A 4 18.51 21.83 21.93
N SER A 5 17.64 21.64 22.92
CA SER A 5 16.58 20.64 22.83
C SER A 5 15.66 21.02 21.67
N PRO A 6 15.37 20.10 20.74
CA PRO A 6 14.42 20.35 19.67
C PRO A 6 13.06 20.67 20.30
N SER A 7 12.51 21.85 19.98
CA SER A 7 11.19 22.27 20.41
C SER A 7 10.17 21.27 19.86
N ALA A 8 9.51 20.53 20.76
CA ALA A 8 8.42 19.65 20.40
C ALA A 8 7.29 20.51 19.83
N MET A 9 7.01 20.36 18.54
CA MET A 9 5.87 21.01 17.91
C MET A 9 4.60 20.54 18.61
N PRO A 10 3.68 21.44 18.99
CA PRO A 10 2.41 21.06 19.58
C PRO A 10 1.63 20.21 18.57
N VAL A 11 1.27 19.00 18.98
CA VAL A 11 0.43 18.10 18.18
C VAL A 11 -1.02 18.55 18.33
N ASP A 12 -1.71 18.77 17.22
CA ASP A 12 -3.13 19.13 17.22
C ASP A 12 -3.99 17.88 17.50
N ASN A 13 -4.48 17.77 18.73
CA ASN A 13 -5.32 16.64 19.17
C ASN A 13 -6.60 16.51 18.32
N ALA A 14 -7.15 17.60 17.78
CA ALA A 14 -8.35 17.53 16.95
C ALA A 14 -8.11 16.72 15.66
N LYS A 15 -6.89 16.79 15.11
CA LYS A 15 -6.51 16.02 13.91
C LYS A 15 -6.30 14.53 14.20
N ILE A 16 -5.82 14.20 15.39
CA ILE A 16 -5.73 12.81 15.85
C ILE A 16 -7.13 12.21 15.99
N ASP A 17 -8.07 12.95 16.60
CA ASP A 17 -9.45 12.48 16.78
C ASP A 17 -10.16 12.29 15.43
N GLU A 18 -9.92 13.18 14.46
CA GLU A 18 -10.44 13.06 13.10
C GLU A 18 -9.93 11.77 12.41
N LEU A 19 -8.63 11.47 12.51
CA LEU A 19 -8.04 10.23 11.99
C LEU A 19 -8.60 8.99 12.70
N GLU A 20 -8.81 9.05 14.00
CA GLU A 20 -9.39 7.96 14.79
C GLU A 20 -10.83 7.66 14.34
N GLN A 21 -11.62 8.70 14.04
CA GLN A 21 -12.97 8.53 13.48
C GLN A 21 -12.94 7.86 12.10
N PHE A 22 -12.00 8.23 11.23
CA PHE A 22 -11.86 7.57 9.93
C PHE A 22 -11.42 6.11 10.06
N ARG A 23 -10.47 5.82 10.97
CA ARG A 23 -10.06 4.45 11.32
C ARG A 23 -11.26 3.62 11.76
N GLN A 24 -12.08 4.14 12.68
CA GLN A 24 -13.24 3.43 13.20
C GLN A 24 -14.30 3.20 12.12
N LYS A 25 -14.55 4.18 11.24
CA LYS A 25 -15.46 4.01 10.09
C LYS A 25 -14.96 2.91 9.17
N ALA A 26 -13.69 2.94 8.76
CA ALA A 26 -13.10 1.91 7.91
C ALA A 26 -13.15 0.52 8.56
N PHE A 27 -12.89 0.44 9.86
CA PHE A 27 -13.02 -0.80 10.63
C PHE A 27 -14.46 -1.33 10.62
N ASN A 28 -15.47 -0.49 10.75
CA ASN A 28 -16.86 -0.94 10.65
C ASN A 28 -17.17 -1.55 9.27
N TYR A 29 -16.58 -1.00 8.20
CA TYR A 29 -16.69 -1.55 6.84
C TYR A 29 -15.86 -2.83 6.62
N SER A 30 -14.86 -3.13 7.44
CA SER A 30 -14.01 -4.32 7.27
C SER A 30 -14.77 -5.63 7.38
N SER A 31 -15.89 -5.64 8.12
CA SER A 31 -16.79 -6.78 8.26
C SER A 31 -17.49 -7.17 6.96
N GLN A 32 -17.62 -6.21 6.02
CA GLN A 32 -18.34 -6.38 4.76
C GLN A 32 -17.38 -6.51 3.58
N ASP A 33 -16.18 -5.93 3.69
CA ASP A 33 -15.26 -5.77 2.59
C ASP A 33 -13.80 -5.76 3.05
N LYS A 34 -12.94 -6.52 2.35
CA LYS A 34 -11.50 -6.56 2.64
C LYS A 34 -10.85 -5.20 2.48
N LEU A 35 -11.39 -4.35 1.60
CA LEU A 35 -10.93 -2.99 1.41
C LEU A 35 -11.06 -2.14 2.68
N GLY A 36 -12.12 -2.35 3.46
CA GLY A 36 -12.31 -1.68 4.74
C GLY A 36 -11.20 -2.01 5.73
N ASN A 37 -10.71 -3.25 5.70
CA ASN A 37 -9.59 -3.68 6.54
C ASN A 37 -8.27 -2.98 6.13
N VAL A 38 -7.94 -2.98 4.83
CA VAL A 38 -6.75 -2.28 4.31
C VAL A 38 -6.78 -0.80 4.69
N MET A 39 -7.94 -0.14 4.55
CA MET A 39 -8.11 1.26 4.94
C MET A 39 -7.95 1.49 6.43
N ALA A 40 -8.56 0.65 7.28
CA ALA A 40 -8.42 0.76 8.73
C ALA A 40 -6.95 0.64 9.17
N ARG A 41 -6.21 -0.29 8.57
CA ARG A 41 -4.78 -0.51 8.82
C ARG A 41 -3.92 0.65 8.32
N THR A 42 -4.29 1.23 7.19
CA THR A 42 -3.64 2.45 6.67
C THR A 42 -3.82 3.63 7.63
N PHE A 43 -5.04 3.85 8.15
CA PHE A 43 -5.29 4.91 9.16
C PHE A 43 -4.57 4.64 10.48
N GLU A 44 -4.54 3.39 10.94
CA GLU A 44 -3.77 2.99 12.13
C GLU A 44 -2.28 3.32 11.98
N LEU A 45 -1.70 3.04 10.81
CA LEU A 45 -0.31 3.34 10.51
C LEU A 45 -0.04 4.85 10.53
N MET A 46 -0.91 5.66 9.92
CA MET A 46 -0.81 7.12 9.96
C MET A 46 -0.92 7.66 11.39
N LEU A 47 -1.83 7.13 12.20
CA LEU A 47 -1.96 7.49 13.62
C LEU A 47 -0.69 7.18 14.40
N ASN A 48 -0.08 6.02 14.19
CA ASN A 48 1.18 5.67 14.84
C ASN A 48 2.30 6.65 14.49
N ILE A 49 2.36 7.11 13.25
CA ILE A 49 3.37 8.10 12.82
C ILE A 49 3.10 9.47 13.43
N VAL A 50 1.85 9.90 13.49
CA VAL A 50 1.50 11.19 14.11
C VAL A 50 1.80 11.18 15.60
N LYS A 51 1.57 10.05 16.29
CA LYS A 51 1.79 9.91 17.74
C LYS A 51 3.26 9.70 18.10
N ASP A 52 3.94 8.77 17.43
CA ASP A 52 5.26 8.28 17.81
C ASP A 52 6.37 8.74 16.86
N GLY A 53 6.02 9.42 15.78
CA GLY A 53 6.93 9.79 14.70
C GLY A 53 7.37 8.60 13.85
N THR A 54 8.35 8.84 12.97
CA THR A 54 8.91 7.80 12.09
C THR A 54 9.88 6.83 12.78
N LYS A 55 10.18 7.07 14.06
CA LYS A 55 11.13 6.28 14.87
C LYS A 55 10.46 5.18 15.70
N GLY A 56 9.17 4.92 15.47
CA GLY A 56 8.45 3.83 16.13
C GLY A 56 9.13 2.48 15.86
N LYS A 57 9.42 1.72 16.92
CA LYS A 57 10.20 0.47 16.84
C LYS A 57 9.61 -0.58 15.89
N ASN A 58 8.30 -0.53 15.66
CA ASN A 58 7.56 -1.50 14.86
C ASN A 58 7.07 -0.92 13.53
N LEU A 59 7.47 0.30 13.16
CA LEU A 59 6.90 0.98 12.01
C LEU A 59 7.25 0.28 10.69
N SER A 60 8.49 -0.21 10.55
CA SER A 60 8.92 -0.97 9.37
C SER A 60 8.10 -2.24 9.18
N HIS A 61 7.88 -3.00 10.26
CA HIS A 61 7.07 -4.20 10.24
C HIS A 61 5.60 -3.90 9.95
N ALA A 62 5.06 -2.79 10.48
CA ALA A 62 3.69 -2.38 10.22
C ALA A 62 3.48 -1.99 8.74
N VAL A 63 4.43 -1.28 8.13
CA VAL A 63 4.41 -0.97 6.69
C VAL A 63 4.46 -2.24 5.84
N GLN A 64 5.39 -3.17 6.14
CA GLN A 64 5.51 -4.43 5.41
C GLN A 64 4.24 -5.30 5.55
N SER A 65 3.67 -5.35 6.76
CA SER A 65 2.41 -6.04 7.02
C SER A 65 1.27 -5.43 6.21
N LEU A 66 1.17 -4.10 6.13
CA LEU A 66 0.15 -3.41 5.35
C LEU A 66 0.28 -3.72 3.86
N ASP A 67 1.51 -3.73 3.32
CA ASP A 67 1.74 -4.07 1.91
C ASP A 67 1.35 -5.52 1.59
N MET A 68 1.68 -6.46 2.48
CA MET A 68 1.26 -7.86 2.33
C MET A 68 -0.26 -7.99 2.39
N GLU A 69 -0.90 -7.31 3.34
CA GLU A 69 -2.36 -7.32 3.52
C GLU A 69 -3.08 -6.69 2.32
N ARG A 70 -2.54 -5.60 1.78
CA ARG A 70 -3.01 -4.95 0.54
C ARG A 70 -2.91 -5.89 -0.66
N LYS A 71 -1.76 -6.53 -0.87
CA LYS A 71 -1.54 -7.50 -1.96
C LYS A 71 -2.50 -8.68 -1.87
N LEU A 72 -2.69 -9.23 -0.66
CA LEU A 72 -3.64 -10.30 -0.42
C LEU A 72 -5.09 -9.86 -0.67
N ALA A 73 -5.46 -8.67 -0.20
CA ALA A 73 -6.79 -8.11 -0.42
C ALA A 73 -7.06 -7.92 -1.91
N LEU A 74 -6.11 -7.34 -2.64
CA LEU A 74 -6.17 -7.17 -4.08
C LEU A 74 -6.33 -8.53 -4.77
N GLN A 75 -5.45 -9.49 -4.52
CA GLN A 75 -5.50 -10.83 -5.14
C GLN A 75 -6.85 -11.56 -5.00
N HIS A 76 -7.58 -11.30 -3.91
CA HIS A 76 -8.88 -11.93 -3.65
C HIS A 76 -10.06 -10.98 -3.79
N ASP A 77 -9.87 -9.86 -4.44
CA ASP A 77 -10.90 -8.89 -4.74
C ASP A 77 -11.60 -9.25 -6.05
N ASN A 78 -12.88 -9.62 -5.98
CA ASN A 78 -13.67 -9.97 -7.16
C ASN A 78 -14.24 -8.74 -7.89
N LYS A 79 -13.96 -7.52 -7.41
CA LYS A 79 -14.51 -6.26 -7.91
C LYS A 79 -13.40 -5.27 -8.33
N GLN A 80 -12.23 -5.76 -8.72
CA GLN A 80 -11.08 -4.94 -9.12
C GLN A 80 -11.37 -4.00 -10.31
N ASP A 81 -12.39 -4.33 -11.11
CA ASP A 81 -12.85 -3.54 -12.25
C ASP A 81 -13.48 -2.20 -11.86
N LEU A 82 -13.82 -2.00 -10.58
CA LEU A 82 -14.35 -0.75 -10.07
C LEU A 82 -13.22 0.29 -9.89
N PRO A 83 -13.23 1.42 -10.63
CA PRO A 83 -12.14 2.41 -10.56
C PRO A 83 -11.89 2.99 -9.16
N LEU A 84 -12.94 3.07 -8.33
CA LEU A 84 -12.82 3.54 -6.97
C LEU A 84 -12.00 2.58 -6.09
N ARG A 85 -12.07 1.26 -6.34
CA ARG A 85 -11.29 0.28 -5.58
C ARG A 85 -9.81 0.40 -5.91
N ASP A 86 -9.49 0.52 -7.20
CA ASP A 86 -8.13 0.75 -7.67
C ASP A 86 -7.53 2.02 -7.04
N LEU A 87 -8.29 3.13 -7.04
CA LEU A 87 -7.87 4.37 -6.38
C LEU A 87 -7.54 4.17 -4.89
N VAL A 88 -8.37 3.41 -4.16
CA VAL A 88 -8.15 3.17 -2.73
C VAL A 88 -6.90 2.32 -2.50
N TYR A 89 -6.66 1.27 -3.30
CA TYR A 89 -5.43 0.50 -3.21
C TYR A 89 -4.20 1.35 -3.56
N GLY A 90 -4.27 2.15 -4.61
CA GLY A 90 -3.21 3.09 -5.00
C GLY A 90 -2.91 4.13 -3.91
N LEU A 91 -3.95 4.65 -3.23
CA LEU A 91 -3.76 5.55 -2.08
C LEU A 91 -3.07 4.85 -0.90
N SER A 92 -3.46 3.62 -0.57
CA SER A 92 -2.82 2.84 0.50
C SER A 92 -1.33 2.54 0.20
N GLU A 93 -1.00 2.32 -1.07
CA GLU A 93 0.39 2.18 -1.55
C GLU A 93 1.16 3.48 -1.41
N CYS A 94 0.59 4.59 -1.90
CA CYS A 94 1.18 5.91 -1.82
C CYS A 94 1.54 6.28 -0.37
N PHE A 95 0.65 5.99 0.59
CA PHE A 95 0.96 6.18 2.01
C PHE A 95 2.10 5.28 2.47
N SER A 96 2.08 4.00 2.13
CA SER A 96 3.15 3.06 2.49
C SER A 96 4.52 3.55 1.98
N GLU A 97 4.61 3.97 0.73
CA GLU A 97 5.84 4.50 0.11
C GLU A 97 6.28 5.83 0.72
N THR A 98 5.33 6.74 1.00
CA THR A 98 5.61 8.00 1.69
C THR A 98 6.24 7.73 3.05
N ILE A 99 5.70 6.79 3.81
CA ILE A 99 6.18 6.43 5.14
C ILE A 99 7.58 5.81 5.04
N GLN A 100 7.81 4.89 4.11
CA GLN A 100 9.14 4.33 3.89
C GLN A 100 10.17 5.39 3.54
N THR A 101 9.80 6.36 2.70
CA THR A 101 10.67 7.48 2.32
C THR A 101 11.00 8.35 3.52
N LEU A 102 10.02 8.66 4.36
CA LEU A 102 10.23 9.44 5.59
C LEU A 102 11.10 8.70 6.62
N MET A 103 11.04 7.36 6.66
CA MET A 103 11.91 6.55 7.50
C MET A 103 13.36 6.59 6.99
N LYS A 104 13.58 6.48 5.68
CA LYS A 104 14.92 6.55 5.04
C LYS A 104 15.55 7.93 5.15
N GLY A 105 14.77 9.00 4.94
CA GLY A 105 15.26 10.39 4.98
C GLY A 105 15.74 10.90 6.34
N GLY A 106 15.52 10.13 7.42
CA GLY A 106 16.09 10.40 8.75
C GLY A 106 17.56 10.00 8.89
N GLU A 107 18.04 9.12 8.01
CA GLU A 107 19.44 8.75 7.91
C GLU A 107 20.10 9.72 6.93
N LYS A 108 20.85 10.70 7.44
CA LYS A 108 21.77 11.46 6.59
C LYS A 108 22.76 10.45 6.02
N GLU A 109 22.52 10.01 4.80
CA GLU A 109 23.51 9.33 4.00
C GLU A 109 24.75 10.25 4.00
N PRO A 110 25.93 9.76 4.45
CA PRO A 110 27.16 10.54 4.30
C PRO A 110 27.30 10.86 2.81
N PRO A 111 27.67 12.10 2.44
CA PRO A 111 27.77 12.48 1.04
C PRO A 111 28.71 11.52 0.34
N THR A 112 28.15 10.61 -0.45
CA THR A 112 28.93 9.81 -1.38
C THR A 112 29.47 10.81 -2.41
N PRO A 113 30.80 10.85 -2.65
CA PRO A 113 31.35 11.68 -3.70
C PRO A 113 30.67 11.26 -5.00
N SER A 114 29.90 12.19 -5.55
CA SER A 114 29.20 12.09 -6.80
C SER A 114 30.19 11.78 -7.92
N GLU A 115 30.35 10.51 -8.25
CA GLU A 115 30.90 10.12 -9.55
C GLU A 115 29.84 10.39 -10.60
N SER A 116 30.04 11.50 -11.32
CA SER A 116 29.40 11.75 -12.60
C SER A 116 29.85 10.67 -13.58
N VAL A 117 28.98 9.69 -13.85
CA VAL A 117 29.14 8.83 -15.03
C VAL A 117 27.99 9.14 -15.98
N VAL A 118 28.35 9.93 -16.98
CA VAL A 118 27.66 10.10 -18.26
C VAL A 118 27.45 8.74 -18.93
N SER A 119 26.35 8.62 -19.67
CA SER A 119 26.07 7.67 -20.77
C SER A 119 24.81 6.86 -20.46
N GLY A 120 23.64 7.15 -21.04
CA GLY A 120 23.44 7.29 -22.47
C GLY A 120 23.46 5.92 -23.13
N ALA A 121 22.35 5.18 -23.02
CA ALA A 121 22.03 4.06 -23.90
C ALA A 121 20.52 3.80 -23.87
N ALA A 122 19.83 4.40 -24.85
CA ALA A 122 18.54 3.92 -25.29
C ALA A 122 18.72 2.50 -25.83
N SER A 123 18.00 1.52 -25.28
CA SER A 123 17.90 0.19 -25.86
C SER A 123 16.46 -0.10 -26.21
N SER A 124 16.19 0.08 -27.49
CA SER A 124 15.04 -0.41 -28.23
C SER A 124 15.12 -1.94 -28.31
N VAL A 125 14.10 -2.65 -27.84
CA VAL A 125 13.85 -4.09 -28.11
C VAL A 125 12.33 -4.23 -28.22
N LYS A 126 11.81 -4.12 -29.45
CA LYS A 126 11.30 -5.22 -30.30
C LYS A 126 10.10 -5.97 -29.70
N GLU A 127 8.95 -5.66 -30.27
CA GLU A 127 7.74 -6.49 -30.33
C GLU A 127 8.10 -7.89 -30.89
N GLU A 128 7.74 -8.93 -30.15
CA GLU A 128 7.53 -10.26 -30.70
C GLU A 128 6.09 -10.67 -30.35
N GLU A 129 5.23 -10.71 -31.37
CA GLU A 129 4.00 -11.50 -31.34
C GLU A 129 4.34 -12.98 -31.49
N PRO A 130 3.73 -13.86 -30.70
CA PRO A 130 3.50 -15.23 -31.10
C PRO A 130 2.03 -15.42 -31.50
N ASP A 131 1.82 -15.53 -32.82
CA ASP A 131 0.75 -16.32 -33.42
C ASP A 131 0.82 -17.76 -32.86
N SER A 132 -0.26 -18.23 -32.25
CA SER A 132 -0.51 -19.67 -32.13
C SER A 132 -2.00 -19.96 -32.15
N ASP A 133 -2.41 -20.37 -33.34
CA ASP A 133 -3.51 -21.22 -33.71
C ASP A 133 -4.31 -21.94 -32.60
N ALA A 134 -5.62 -21.74 -32.69
CA ALA A 134 -6.68 -22.74 -32.61
C ALA A 134 -6.40 -24.08 -31.89
N GLU A 135 -7.12 -24.32 -30.80
CA GLU A 135 -7.73 -25.63 -30.59
C GLU A 135 -9.12 -25.51 -29.93
N ASN A 136 -10.10 -25.88 -30.74
CA ASN A 136 -11.52 -26.06 -30.42
C ASN A 136 -11.69 -27.34 -29.59
N ILE A 137 -12.12 -27.23 -28.33
CA ILE A 137 -12.53 -28.40 -27.54
C ILE A 137 -14.01 -28.29 -27.21
N GLU A 138 -14.81 -29.02 -27.98
CA GLU A 138 -16.21 -29.34 -27.68
C GLU A 138 -16.34 -30.18 -26.41
N THR A 139 -17.11 -29.66 -25.45
CA THR A 139 -18.16 -30.26 -24.57
C THR A 139 -17.92 -31.62 -23.84
N PRO A 140 -18.52 -31.86 -22.65
CA PRO A 140 -19.95 -32.23 -22.61
C PRO A 140 -20.78 -31.62 -21.46
N SER A 141 -22.05 -31.37 -21.76
CA SER A 141 -23.15 -31.18 -20.81
C SER A 141 -23.27 -32.33 -19.82
N VAL A 142 -23.20 -32.04 -18.52
CA VAL A 142 -23.64 -32.97 -17.46
C VAL A 142 -25.02 -32.55 -16.96
N ASN A 143 -25.99 -33.36 -17.37
CA ASN A 143 -27.37 -33.35 -16.94
C ASN A 143 -27.48 -34.24 -15.68
N ASN A 144 -27.87 -33.71 -14.52
CA ASN A 144 -28.29 -34.51 -13.35
C ASN A 144 -29.40 -33.76 -12.61
N LYS A 145 -30.67 -34.06 -12.92
CA LYS A 145 -31.51 -35.11 -12.31
C LYS A 145 -31.98 -34.72 -10.90
N LYS A 146 -33.20 -34.18 -10.87
CA LYS A 146 -34.12 -34.12 -9.73
C LYS A 146 -34.17 -35.48 -9.01
N ASN A 147 -33.98 -35.47 -7.70
CA ASN A 147 -34.54 -36.47 -6.80
C ASN A 147 -35.45 -35.75 -5.80
N ASN A 148 -36.63 -36.36 -5.64
CA ASN A 148 -37.79 -36.05 -4.79
C ASN A 148 -37.62 -35.11 -3.61
#